data_AF-A0A1G7V1H6-F1
#
_entry.id   AF-A0A1G7V1H6-F1
#
_cell.length_a   1.000
_cell.length_b   1.000
_cell.length_c   1.000
_cell.angle_alpha   90.00
_cell.angle_beta   90.00
_cell.angle_gamma   90.00
#
_symmetry.space_group_name_H-M   'P 1'
#
loop_
_entity.id
_entity.type
_entity.pdbx_description
1 polymer ?
#
loop_
_entity_poly.entity_id
_entity_poly.type
_entity_poly.pdbx_seq_one_letter_code
_entity_poly.pdbx_strand_id
1 'polypeptide(L)' 'MNTFKKHIPLEEGDFYVTKEGYRCFTKQYHLKRGYCCKSGCRHCPYGFDKNRDAN' A
#
# COMPACT_ATOMS: atom_id res chain seq x y z
N MET A 1 25.16 6.21 12.81
CA MET A 1 24.34 6.09 11.59
C MET A 1 22.89 6.32 11.94
N ASN A 2 22.33 7.50 11.64
CA ASN A 2 20.91 7.76 11.92
C ASN A 2 20.05 7.19 10.80
N THR A 3 19.53 6.00 11.03
CA THR A 3 18.49 5.40 10.20
C THR A 3 17.16 6.09 10.53
N PHE A 4 16.96 7.31 10.02
CA PHE A 4 15.65 7.98 10.07
C PHE A 4 14.67 7.18 9.20
N LYS A 5 14.11 6.10 9.76
CA LYS A 5 12.97 5.40 9.18
C LYS A 5 11.83 6.41 9.12
N LYS A 6 11.51 6.88 7.91
CA LYS A 6 10.37 7.75 7.65
C LYS A 6 9.12 7.05 8.17
N HIS A 7 8.61 7.52 9.32
CA HIS A 7 7.35 7.05 9.86
C HIS A 7 6.25 7.69 9.00
N ILE A 8 5.59 6.88 8.17
CA ILE A 8 4.48 7.36 7.35
C ILE A 8 3.24 7.28 8.23
N PRO A 9 2.68 8.42 8.69
CA PRO A 9 1.43 8.40 9.43
C PRO A 9 0.32 7.87 8.52
N LEU A 10 -0.44 6.91 9.04
CA LEU A 10 -1.66 6.42 8.41
C LEU A 10 -2.78 7.38 8.76
N GLU A 11 -3.37 8.04 7.78
CA GLU A 11 -4.50 8.95 7.99
C GLU A 11 -5.83 8.24 7.69
N GLU A 12 -6.93 8.79 8.20
CA GLU A 12 -8.29 8.31 7.96
C GLU A 12 -8.63 8.45 6.45
N GLY A 13 -8.43 7.38 5.68
CA GLY A 13 -8.56 7.33 4.22
C GLY A 13 -7.46 6.55 3.49
N ASP A 14 -6.31 6.35 4.15
CA ASP A 14 -5.21 5.51 3.64
C ASP A 14 -5.55 4.02 3.70
N PHE A 15 -6.46 3.64 4.59
CA PHE A 15 -6.97 2.30 4.71
C PHE A 15 -8.45 2.34 5.10
N TYR A 16 -9.20 1.32 4.72
CA TYR A 16 -10.55 1.10 5.20
C TYR A 16 -10.64 -0.26 5.88
N VAL A 17 -11.56 -0.37 6.84
CA VAL A 17 -11.86 -1.63 7.51
C VAL A 17 -13.05 -2.26 6.80
N THR A 18 -12.85 -3.46 6.28
CA THR A 18 -13.93 -4.28 5.70
C THR A 18 -14.86 -4.78 6.81
N LYS A 19 -16.08 -5.20 6.46
CA LYS A 19 -17.04 -5.76 7.43
C LYS A 19 -16.51 -6.99 8.16
N GLU A 20 -15.56 -7.70 7.57
CA GLU A 20 -14.87 -8.86 8.14
C GLU A 20 -13.72 -8.48 9.09
N GLY A 21 -13.41 -7.19 9.25
CA GLY A 21 -12.36 -6.69 10.14
C GLY A 21 -10.97 -6.59 9.50
N TYR A 22 -10.84 -6.86 8.20
CA TYR A 22 -9.56 -6.68 7.50
C TYR A 22 -9.30 -5.22 7.15
N ARG A 23 -8.06 -4.78 7.38
CA ARG A 23 -7.56 -3.46 6.94
C ARG A 23 -7.10 -3.54 5.49
N CYS A 24 -7.85 -2.94 4.59
CA CYS A 24 -7.46 -2.81 3.19
C CYS A 24 -6.82 -1.44 2.96
N PHE A 25 -5.54 -1.44 2.57
CA PHE A 25 -4.83 -0.23 2.17
C PHE A 25 -5.32 0.26 0.80
N THR A 26 -5.49 1.57 0.70
CA THR A 26 -5.89 2.25 -0.53
C THR A 26 -4.67 2.68 -1.34
N LYS A 27 -4.94 3.18 -2.56
CA LYS A 27 -3.91 3.76 -3.44
C LYS A 27 -3.17 4.92 -2.76
N GLN A 28 -3.84 5.66 -1.88
CA GLN A 28 -3.31 6.85 -1.20
C GLN A 28 -2.15 6.48 -0.28
N TYR A 29 -2.31 5.40 0.50
CA TYR A 29 -1.25 4.90 1.38
C TYR A 29 0.00 4.51 0.59
N HIS A 30 -0.21 3.83 -0.54
CA HIS A 30 0.88 3.41 -1.41
C HIS A 30 1.61 4.59 -2.06
N LEU A 31 0.90 5.69 -2.36
CA LEU A 31 1.51 6.94 -2.84
C LEU A 31 2.32 7.64 -1.73
N LYS A 32 1.77 7.77 -0.52
CA LYS A 32 2.47 8.35 0.64
C LYS A 32 3.73 7.57 1.01
N ARG A 33 3.69 6.25 0.87
CA ARG A 33 4.84 5.37 1.05
C ARG A 33 5.98 5.68 0.07
N GLY A 34 5.65 6.19 -1.11
CA GLY A 34 6.64 6.64 -2.10
C GLY A 34 7.43 5.52 -2.77
N TYR A 35 7.09 4.24 -2.54
CA TYR A 35 7.69 3.11 -3.24
C TYR A 35 6.72 1.94 -3.42
N CYS A 36 6.87 1.23 -4.54
CA CYS A 36 6.13 0.00 -4.80
C CYS A 36 6.72 -1.16 -4.00
N CYS A 37 5.91 -1.83 -3.19
CA CYS A 37 6.34 -2.97 -2.39
C CYS A 37 6.33 -4.30 -3.13
N LYS A 38 5.92 -4.31 -4.41
CA LYS A 38 5.83 -5.51 -5.27
C LYS A 38 5.03 -6.67 -4.63
N SER A 39 4.10 -6.36 -3.73
CA SER A 39 3.27 -7.38 -3.05
C SER A 39 2.02 -7.76 -3.84
N GLY A 40 1.78 -7.16 -5.00
CA GLY A 40 0.58 -7.43 -5.82
C GLY A 40 -0.70 -6.87 -5.22
N CYS A 41 -0.67 -5.64 -4.71
CA CYS A 41 -1.83 -4.96 -4.15
C CYS A 41 -2.85 -4.65 -5.25
N ARG A 42 -4.14 -4.93 -5.04
CA ARG A 42 -5.20 -4.60 -6.02
C ARG A 42 -5.34 -3.10 -6.31
N HIS A 43 -4.95 -2.25 -5.35
CA HIS A 43 -5.02 -0.79 -5.48
C HIS A 43 -3.64 -0.17 -5.73
N CYS A 44 -2.74 -0.89 -6.43
CA CYS A 44 -1.40 -0.40 -6.64
C CYS A 44 -1.40 0.87 -7.52
N PRO A 45 -0.89 2.02 -7.03
CA PRO A 45 -0.76 3.21 -7.86
C PRO A 45 0.23 3.03 -9.00
N TYR A 46 1.19 2.11 -8.84
CA TYR A 46 2.27 1.86 -9.79
C TYR A 46 1.89 0.84 -10.88
N GLY A 47 0.65 0.33 -10.89
CA GLY A 47 0.22 -0.68 -11.86
C GLY A 47 0.90 -2.05 -11.70
N PHE A 48 1.43 -2.34 -10.50
CA PHE A 48 2.06 -3.63 -10.21
C PHE A 48 0.98 -4.69 -9.95
N ASP A 49 0.85 -5.62 -10.89
CA ASP A 49 -0.19 -6.64 -10.88
C ASP A 49 0.43 -8.04 -10.88
N LYS A 50 0.48 -8.68 -9.70
CA LYS A 50 1.12 -10.00 -9.55
C LYS A 50 0.49 -11.09 -10.42
N ASN A 51 -0.76 -10.91 -10.85
CA ASN A 51 -1.47 -11.87 -11.69
C ASN A 51 -1.18 -11.68 -13.18
N ARG A 52 -0.71 -10.50 -13.60
CA ARG A 52 -0.42 -10.22 -15.01
C ARG A 52 0.97 -10.68 -15.43
N ASP A 53 1.90 -10.74 -14.49
CA ASP A 53 3.30 -11.19 -14.68
C ASP A 53 3.50 -12.70 -14.39
N ALA A 54 2.45 -13.47 -14.11
CA ALA A 54 2.53 -14.90 -13.79
C ALA A 54 2.19 -15.82 -14.99
N ASN A 55 2.39 -15.36 -16.23
CA ASN A 55 2.22 -16.18 -17.44
C ASN A 55 3.58 -16.54 -18.04
#